data_AF-A0A8H4CPI4-F1
#
_entry.id   AF-A0A8H4CPI4-F1
#
_cell.length_a   1.000
_cell.length_b   1.000
_cell.length_c   1.000
_cell.angle_alpha   90.00
_cell.angle_beta   90.00
_cell.angle_gamma   90.00
#
_symmetry.space_group_name_H-M   'P 1'
#
loop_
_entity.id
_entity.type
_entity.pdbx_description
1 polymer ?
#
loop_
_entity_poly.entity_id
_entity_poly.type
_entity_poly.pdbx_seq_one_letter_code
_entity_poly.pdbx_strand_id
1 'polypeptide(L)'
;MAPSPFDTAKLTLDYLPYACEFDPQDANRLLVGGGGGANRSGVANKITVIDTSAKDELRIAGEADLSRNEDSVMTLAVGPKKGRISHVYAGINSTPADVEKGKNEHFRVFGVEQSKARLSVGANSPSVNLAELSRTALFAPAENDKDAYQRLLRLSAPFGEKHQLGAVATGLAKQSQISLFEVSAASGAAVKPRGTLEISREAMDLDVIQTGDETFQVAFCDERDLFVVNVTKNSVDGPHLAFTIKEDGAGVTPIFRSIRYLSPNFIMAGCNLPKRTGVVLLGIRLPMKEEKGRLAASAKLPKTVTQATTIAVRNLNPASTPDAKLGNTQFVVAVAGQDRSVSLFTVEHKSLSNLELLTNLERLTTLKEVHPLNITNVALSHFIPPKTTARPQYLKLASISMKNTVVVHSILLKKFTDREVPLRKGGPPRPQRYAVALQPKRYGTKATITLVSIIVLVLAVLFQIGLESAGVVSPRFLAKTSPLANPNTPNEFLSTLIGEVHALQGDPIVIREDAVTPTHPEENPVPRFQAAVHDEAVYGPAVSWDDLSAQQKKLWKEKLSKAGHWTQNMGESVFKGILFGELAGAVRQAVAGQV
;
A
#
# COMPACT_ATOMS: atom_id res chain seq x y z
N MET A 1 -4.21 -13.66 -13.31
CA MET A 1 -4.82 -12.88 -12.22
C MET A 1 -4.37 -13.51 -10.91
N ALA A 2 -3.77 -12.77 -9.97
CA ALA A 2 -3.35 -13.37 -8.70
C ALA A 2 -4.60 -13.79 -7.90
N PRO A 3 -4.62 -14.98 -7.28
CA PRO A 3 -5.76 -15.43 -6.49
C PRO A 3 -6.03 -14.46 -5.32
N SER A 4 -7.30 -14.35 -4.92
CA SER A 4 -7.71 -13.59 -3.74
C SER A 4 -6.91 -14.06 -2.52
N PRO A 5 -6.39 -13.16 -1.67
CA PRO A 5 -5.67 -13.55 -0.46
C PRO A 5 -6.59 -14.07 0.66
N PHE A 6 -7.90 -14.14 0.43
CA PHE A 6 -8.91 -14.51 1.43
C PHE A 6 -9.80 -15.66 0.95
N ASP A 7 -10.18 -16.54 1.89
CA ASP A 7 -11.24 -17.54 1.68
C ASP A 7 -12.51 -16.80 1.26
N THR A 8 -13.22 -17.34 0.27
CA THR A 8 -14.36 -16.67 -0.37
C THR A 8 -15.50 -17.66 -0.56
N ALA A 9 -16.72 -17.25 -0.20
CA ALA A 9 -17.95 -17.96 -0.49
C ALA A 9 -18.90 -17.08 -1.32
N LYS A 10 -19.71 -17.70 -2.18
CA LYS A 10 -20.61 -16.99 -3.11
C LYS A 10 -21.99 -17.63 -3.14
N LEU A 11 -23.02 -16.78 -3.25
CA LEU A 11 -24.42 -17.15 -3.45
C LEU A 11 -25.02 -16.31 -4.57
N THR A 12 -25.99 -16.85 -5.29
CA THR A 12 -26.81 -16.09 -6.26
C THR A 12 -28.26 -16.12 -5.77
N LEU A 13 -28.84 -14.94 -5.61
CA LEU A 13 -30.23 -14.72 -5.19
C LEU A 13 -31.15 -14.69 -6.42
N ASP A 14 -32.44 -14.87 -6.21
CA ASP A 14 -33.48 -14.78 -7.24
C ASP A 14 -34.03 -13.35 -7.43
N TYR A 15 -33.50 -12.37 -6.69
CA TYR A 15 -33.85 -10.95 -6.79
C TYR A 15 -32.61 -10.04 -6.82
N LEU A 16 -32.79 -8.76 -7.18
CA LEU A 16 -31.71 -7.76 -7.17
C LEU A 16 -31.50 -7.21 -5.75
N PRO A 17 -30.32 -7.39 -5.12
CA PRO A 17 -30.05 -6.88 -3.78
C PRO A 17 -29.55 -5.43 -3.80
N TYR A 18 -30.10 -4.59 -2.92
CA TYR A 18 -29.72 -3.18 -2.75
C TYR A 18 -29.11 -2.86 -1.39
N ALA A 19 -29.46 -3.63 -0.36
CA ALA A 19 -28.95 -3.45 1.00
C ALA A 19 -28.45 -4.76 1.59
N CYS A 20 -27.36 -4.70 2.36
CA CYS A 20 -26.90 -5.81 3.19
C CYS A 20 -26.32 -5.31 4.50
N GLU A 21 -26.55 -6.02 5.60
CA GLU A 21 -26.01 -5.69 6.92
C GLU A 21 -25.84 -6.96 7.75
N PHE A 22 -24.81 -7.00 8.60
CA PHE A 22 -24.61 -8.12 9.53
C PHE A 22 -25.37 -7.91 10.83
N ASP A 23 -25.85 -8.99 11.43
CA ASP A 23 -26.40 -8.92 12.80
C ASP A 23 -25.26 -8.56 13.78
N PRO A 24 -25.39 -7.46 14.56
CA PRO A 24 -24.35 -7.03 15.47
C PRO A 24 -24.09 -8.00 16.63
N GLN A 25 -25.05 -8.89 16.92
CA GLN A 25 -24.95 -9.91 17.96
C GLN A 25 -24.63 -11.30 17.39
N ASP A 26 -24.69 -11.49 16.07
CA ASP A 26 -24.33 -12.73 15.38
C ASP A 26 -23.55 -12.41 14.09
N ALA A 27 -22.22 -12.35 14.21
CA ALA A 27 -21.32 -12.03 13.10
C ALA A 27 -21.37 -13.04 11.93
N ASN A 28 -22.06 -14.18 12.09
CA ASN A 28 -22.26 -15.16 11.04
C ASN A 28 -23.58 -14.95 10.27
N ARG A 29 -24.46 -14.09 10.76
CA ARG A 29 -25.76 -13.82 10.15
C ARG A 29 -25.70 -12.55 9.30
N LEU A 30 -25.83 -12.73 8.00
CA LEU A 30 -25.91 -11.64 7.03
C LEU A 30 -27.37 -11.49 6.58
N LEU A 31 -27.88 -10.26 6.58
CA LEU A 31 -29.17 -9.95 5.98
C LEU A 31 -28.97 -9.24 4.65
N VAL A 32 -29.77 -9.61 3.66
CA VAL A 32 -29.76 -9.02 2.33
C VAL A 32 -31.18 -8.69 1.91
N GLY A 33 -31.40 -7.45 1.46
CA GLY A 33 -32.71 -6.95 1.04
C GLY A 33 -32.64 -6.40 -0.38
N GLY A 34 -33.71 -6.60 -1.13
CA GLY A 34 -33.88 -5.95 -2.42
C GLY A 34 -35.15 -6.41 -3.13
N GLY A 35 -35.16 -6.27 -4.45
CA GLY A 35 -36.32 -6.65 -5.24
C GLY A 35 -36.43 -6.00 -6.61
N GLY A 36 -37.54 -6.30 -7.29
CA GLY A 36 -37.91 -5.69 -8.57
C GLY A 36 -38.58 -4.32 -8.44
N GLY A 37 -39.12 -4.00 -7.26
CA GLY A 37 -39.99 -2.84 -7.05
C GLY A 37 -41.38 -3.03 -7.66
N ALA A 38 -42.27 -2.06 -7.44
CA ALA A 38 -43.69 -2.15 -7.80
C ALA A 38 -43.96 -2.30 -9.32
N ASN A 39 -43.00 -1.87 -10.15
CA ASN A 39 -43.18 -1.72 -11.60
C ASN A 39 -42.50 -2.83 -12.44
N ARG A 40 -41.87 -3.86 -11.83
CA ARG A 40 -41.19 -4.95 -12.57
C ARG A 40 -41.96 -6.27 -12.48
N SER A 41 -42.46 -6.71 -13.63
CA SER A 41 -43.45 -7.77 -13.89
C SER A 41 -43.06 -9.23 -13.57
N GLY A 42 -42.19 -9.50 -12.58
CA GLY A 42 -41.91 -10.89 -12.21
C GLY A 42 -40.90 -11.14 -11.07
N VAL A 43 -40.04 -10.17 -10.75
CA VAL A 43 -39.03 -10.33 -9.68
C VAL A 43 -39.65 -10.01 -8.33
N ALA A 44 -39.54 -10.92 -7.35
CA ALA A 44 -40.07 -10.71 -6.01
C ALA A 44 -39.26 -9.67 -5.22
N ASN A 45 -39.92 -8.97 -4.32
CA ASN A 45 -39.28 -8.16 -3.29
C ASN A 45 -39.05 -9.07 -2.06
N LYS A 46 -37.82 -9.12 -1.54
CA LYS A 46 -37.45 -10.06 -0.47
C LYS A 46 -36.44 -9.50 0.52
N ILE A 47 -36.50 -10.04 1.73
CA ILE A 47 -35.40 -10.00 2.71
C ILE A 47 -34.95 -11.44 2.97
N THR A 48 -33.67 -11.72 2.77
CA THR A 48 -33.06 -13.04 2.95
C THR A 48 -32.04 -12.99 4.08
N VAL A 49 -32.12 -13.96 4.99
CA VAL A 49 -31.12 -14.21 6.04
C VAL A 49 -30.17 -15.30 5.54
N ILE A 50 -28.88 -15.01 5.52
CA ILE A 50 -27.82 -15.89 5.03
C ILE A 50 -26.92 -16.25 6.20
N ASP A 51 -26.72 -17.54 6.42
CA ASP A 51 -25.64 -18.06 7.26
C ASP A 51 -24.32 -18.03 6.50
N THR A 52 -23.33 -17.40 7.12
CA THR A 52 -21.97 -17.24 6.62
C THR A 52 -20.96 -18.02 7.45
N SER A 53 -21.41 -18.91 8.36
CA SER A 53 -20.55 -19.65 9.29
C SER A 53 -19.44 -20.45 8.59
N ALA A 54 -19.76 -21.08 7.46
CA ALA A 54 -18.80 -21.74 6.57
C ALA A 54 -18.05 -20.71 5.69
N LYS A 55 -16.77 -20.97 5.42
CA LYS A 55 -15.90 -20.04 4.67
C LYS A 55 -15.94 -20.24 3.16
N ASP A 56 -16.44 -21.39 2.73
CA ASP A 56 -16.51 -21.89 1.37
C ASP A 56 -17.95 -21.94 0.83
N GLU A 57 -18.96 -21.93 1.70
CA GLU A 57 -20.37 -22.03 1.34
C GLU A 57 -21.22 -20.97 2.07
N LEU A 58 -22.20 -20.40 1.36
CA LEU A 58 -23.23 -19.53 1.91
C LEU A 58 -24.58 -20.24 1.86
N ARG A 59 -25.33 -20.22 2.97
CA ARG A 59 -26.63 -20.92 3.06
C ARG A 59 -27.74 -19.96 3.41
N ILE A 60 -28.86 -20.06 2.69
CA ILE A 60 -30.08 -19.32 3.03
C ILE A 60 -30.71 -19.96 4.27
N ALA A 61 -30.82 -19.18 5.34
CA ALA A 61 -31.38 -19.59 6.63
C ALA A 61 -32.90 -19.31 6.72
N GLY A 62 -33.39 -18.30 6.00
CA GLY A 62 -34.81 -17.94 5.96
C GLY A 62 -35.04 -16.72 5.08
N GLU A 63 -36.27 -16.55 4.60
CA GLU A 63 -36.68 -15.45 3.71
C GLU A 63 -38.03 -14.88 4.16
N ALA A 64 -38.26 -13.61 3.85
CA ALA A 64 -39.58 -12.99 3.87
C ALA A 64 -39.89 -12.42 2.49
N ASP A 65 -40.96 -12.94 1.90
CA ASP A 65 -41.55 -12.39 0.68
C ASP A 65 -42.34 -11.13 1.02
N LEU A 66 -42.11 -10.09 0.23
CA LEU A 66 -42.81 -8.81 0.33
C LEU A 66 -43.80 -8.67 -0.84
N SER A 67 -44.76 -7.77 -0.68
CA SER A 67 -45.71 -7.47 -1.74
C SER A 67 -44.99 -7.05 -3.03
N ARG A 68 -45.48 -7.58 -4.15
CA ARG A 68 -45.01 -7.20 -5.49
C ARG A 68 -45.52 -5.82 -5.93
N ASN A 69 -46.53 -5.30 -5.23
CA ASN A 69 -47.13 -3.99 -5.52
C ASN A 69 -46.43 -2.86 -4.74
N GLU A 70 -45.55 -3.21 -3.81
CA GLU A 70 -44.77 -2.28 -3.01
C GLU A 70 -43.37 -2.13 -3.62
N ASP A 71 -42.63 -1.13 -3.15
CA ASP A 71 -41.26 -0.92 -3.63
C ASP A 71 -40.30 -2.00 -3.10
N SER A 72 -39.09 -2.04 -3.66
CA SER A 72 -38.02 -2.92 -3.21
C SER A 72 -37.42 -2.47 -1.88
N VAL A 73 -36.72 -3.38 -1.20
CA VAL A 73 -35.98 -3.04 0.01
C VAL A 73 -34.75 -2.21 -0.36
N MET A 74 -34.74 -0.93 0.02
CA MET A 74 -33.67 0.01 -0.33
C MET A 74 -32.59 0.13 0.73
N THR A 75 -32.97 -0.04 2.01
CA THR A 75 -32.06 0.08 3.15
C THR A 75 -32.37 -0.96 4.22
N LEU A 76 -31.35 -1.34 4.99
CA LEU A 76 -31.44 -2.30 6.08
C LEU A 76 -30.57 -1.87 7.27
N ALA A 77 -31.04 -2.12 8.47
CA ALA A 77 -30.23 -2.12 9.70
C ALA A 77 -30.73 -3.21 10.65
N VAL A 78 -29.82 -3.78 11.43
CA VAL A 78 -30.15 -4.78 12.45
C VAL A 78 -29.95 -4.15 13.82
N GLY A 79 -30.99 -4.20 14.65
CA GLY A 79 -30.96 -3.60 15.97
C GLY A 79 -31.11 -4.60 17.11
N PRO A 80 -31.72 -4.17 18.22
CA PRO A 80 -31.65 -4.92 19.46
C PRO A 80 -32.48 -6.20 19.38
N LYS A 81 -32.04 -7.21 20.13
CA LYS A 81 -32.73 -8.49 20.26
C LYS A 81 -33.58 -8.52 21.51
N LYS A 82 -34.84 -8.96 21.36
CA LYS A 82 -35.76 -9.23 22.47
C LYS A 82 -35.96 -10.74 22.59
N GLY A 83 -35.43 -11.34 23.64
CA GLY A 83 -35.47 -12.80 23.81
C GLY A 83 -34.73 -13.51 22.66
N ARG A 84 -35.47 -14.18 21.78
CA ARG A 84 -34.91 -14.90 20.61
C ARG A 84 -35.04 -14.13 19.28
N ILE A 85 -35.73 -13.01 19.29
CA ILE A 85 -36.09 -12.24 18.09
C ILE A 85 -35.11 -11.09 17.92
N SER A 86 -34.31 -11.12 16.86
CA SER A 86 -33.52 -9.94 16.42
C SER A 86 -34.41 -9.04 15.57
N HIS A 87 -34.45 -7.74 15.86
CA HIS A 87 -35.23 -6.78 15.07
C HIS A 87 -34.42 -6.26 13.88
N VAL A 88 -35.06 -6.22 12.73
CA VAL A 88 -34.50 -5.74 11.46
C VAL A 88 -35.35 -4.60 10.97
N TYR A 89 -34.72 -3.48 10.67
CA TYR A 89 -35.35 -2.27 10.18
C TYR A 89 -35.08 -2.14 8.68
N ALA A 90 -36.12 -1.86 7.90
CA ALA A 90 -36.05 -1.79 6.46
C ALA A 90 -36.74 -0.54 5.91
N GLY A 91 -36.14 0.07 4.89
CA GLY A 91 -36.78 1.13 4.10
C GLY A 91 -37.41 0.56 2.84
N ILE A 92 -38.74 0.54 2.80
CA ILE A 92 -39.56 -0.04 1.74
C ILE A 92 -40.79 0.86 1.53
N ASN A 93 -40.79 1.67 0.47
CA ASN A 93 -41.95 2.52 0.16
C ASN A 93 -43.24 1.71 0.02
N SER A 94 -44.35 2.33 0.41
CA SER A 94 -45.70 1.79 0.18
C SER A 94 -46.02 1.71 -1.32
N THR A 95 -47.20 1.20 -1.67
CA THR A 95 -47.60 1.13 -3.08
C THR A 95 -47.59 2.52 -3.73
N PRO A 96 -47.33 2.65 -5.04
CA PRO A 96 -47.37 3.96 -5.71
C PRO A 96 -48.68 4.71 -5.48
N ALA A 97 -49.81 3.99 -5.44
CA ALA A 97 -51.12 4.57 -5.18
C ALA A 97 -51.29 5.14 -3.75
N ASP A 98 -50.65 4.54 -2.75
CA ASP A 98 -50.67 5.05 -1.37
C ASP A 98 -49.69 6.23 -1.21
N VAL A 99 -48.51 6.15 -1.85
CA VAL A 99 -47.53 7.25 -1.89
C VAL A 99 -48.15 8.50 -2.52
N GLU A 100 -48.90 8.35 -3.62
CA GLU A 100 -49.62 9.46 -4.26
C GLU A 100 -50.67 10.12 -3.34
N LYS A 101 -51.23 9.35 -2.40
CA LYS A 101 -52.18 9.86 -1.38
C LYS A 101 -51.47 10.42 -0.14
N GLY A 102 -50.14 10.53 -0.15
CA GLY A 102 -49.35 10.97 1.00
C GLY A 102 -49.23 9.94 2.12
N LYS A 103 -49.63 8.67 1.89
CA LYS A 103 -49.52 7.58 2.85
C LYS A 103 -48.33 6.69 2.48
N ASN A 104 -47.17 6.96 3.09
CA ASN A 104 -45.98 6.16 2.87
C ASN A 104 -45.43 5.58 4.19
N GLU A 105 -45.89 4.37 4.56
CA GLU A 105 -45.41 3.58 5.70
C GLU A 105 -44.08 2.89 5.37
N HIS A 106 -43.08 3.71 5.01
CA HIS A 106 -41.81 3.26 4.44
C HIS A 106 -40.90 2.54 5.43
N PHE A 107 -41.04 2.80 6.73
CA PHE A 107 -40.16 2.25 7.75
C PHE A 107 -40.78 1.00 8.34
N ARG A 108 -40.19 -0.16 8.04
CA ARG A 108 -40.72 -1.47 8.42
C ARG A 108 -39.82 -2.18 9.40
N VAL A 109 -40.42 -2.92 10.34
CA VAL A 109 -39.73 -3.72 11.34
C VAL A 109 -40.06 -5.18 11.10
N PHE A 110 -39.03 -6.01 10.97
CA PHE A 110 -39.12 -7.46 10.86
C PHE A 110 -38.50 -8.12 12.09
N GLY A 111 -39.02 -9.28 12.46
CA GLY A 111 -38.45 -10.14 13.49
C GLY A 111 -37.76 -11.34 12.88
N VAL A 112 -36.49 -11.57 13.23
CA VAL A 112 -35.75 -12.80 12.90
C VAL A 112 -35.71 -13.68 14.14
N GLU A 113 -36.46 -14.78 14.15
CA GLU A 113 -36.46 -15.76 15.24
C GLU A 113 -35.76 -17.06 14.81
N GLN A 114 -34.88 -17.59 15.65
CA GLN A 114 -34.34 -18.94 15.42
C GLN A 114 -35.44 -19.99 15.60
N SER A 115 -35.69 -20.77 14.54
CA SER A 115 -36.69 -21.84 14.58
C SER A 115 -36.28 -22.93 15.58
N LYS A 116 -37.24 -23.40 16.38
CA LYS A 116 -37.06 -24.56 17.28
C LYS A 116 -37.27 -25.90 16.57
N ALA A 117 -37.57 -25.90 15.27
CA ALA A 117 -37.83 -27.14 14.54
C ALA A 117 -36.62 -28.07 14.65
N ARG A 118 -36.78 -29.18 15.38
CA ARG A 118 -35.85 -30.30 15.37
C ARG A 118 -35.74 -30.75 13.92
N LEU A 119 -34.63 -30.44 13.28
CA LEU A 119 -34.29 -31.00 11.98
C LEU A 119 -34.17 -32.51 12.18
N SER A 120 -34.93 -33.24 11.38
CA SER A 120 -34.74 -34.67 11.17
C SER A 120 -33.26 -34.94 10.86
N VAL A 121 -32.81 -36.12 11.30
CA VAL A 121 -31.43 -36.62 11.20
C VAL A 121 -30.81 -36.27 9.84
N GLY A 122 -29.83 -35.35 9.81
CA GLY A 122 -28.96 -35.13 8.65
C GLY A 122 -28.75 -33.68 8.17
N ALA A 123 -29.56 -32.70 8.57
CA ALA A 123 -29.38 -31.31 8.14
C ALA A 123 -29.17 -30.37 9.34
N ASN A 124 -27.91 -30.05 9.68
CA ASN A 124 -27.56 -29.02 10.68
C ASN A 124 -27.60 -27.61 10.06
N SER A 125 -28.69 -27.25 9.39
CA SER A 125 -28.83 -25.91 8.78
C SER A 125 -29.57 -24.98 9.75
N PRO A 126 -29.01 -23.82 10.12
CA PRO A 126 -29.72 -22.86 10.95
C PRO A 126 -30.94 -22.35 10.18
N SER A 127 -32.15 -22.70 10.63
CA SER A 127 -33.39 -22.18 10.07
C SER A 127 -33.92 -21.03 10.93
N VAL A 128 -34.32 -19.95 10.28
CA VAL A 128 -34.90 -18.77 10.93
C VAL A 128 -36.27 -18.46 10.35
N ASN A 129 -37.19 -18.04 11.22
CA ASN A 129 -38.45 -17.46 10.80
C ASN A 129 -38.27 -15.94 10.68
N LEU A 130 -38.65 -15.37 9.54
CA LEU A 130 -38.60 -13.94 9.26
C LEU A 130 -40.02 -13.45 8.96
N ALA A 131 -40.51 -12.52 9.76
CA ALA A 131 -41.86 -11.96 9.60
C ALA A 131 -41.88 -10.46 9.86
N GLU A 132 -42.75 -9.75 9.13
CA GLU A 132 -43.02 -8.33 9.40
C GLU A 132 -43.79 -8.19 10.72
N LEU A 133 -43.36 -7.26 11.57
CA LEU A 133 -43.95 -7.00 12.89
C LEU A 133 -44.71 -5.67 12.92
N SER A 134 -44.18 -4.64 12.26
CA SER A 134 -44.79 -3.32 12.21
C SER A 134 -44.29 -2.51 11.01
N ARG A 135 -45.07 -1.49 10.64
CA ARG A 135 -44.70 -0.47 9.64
C ARG A 135 -45.17 0.90 10.12
N THR A 136 -44.41 1.94 9.78
CA THR A 136 -44.72 3.33 10.16
C THR A 136 -44.16 4.30 9.14
N ALA A 137 -44.73 5.50 9.07
CA ALA A 137 -44.14 6.63 8.37
C ALA A 137 -43.29 7.45 9.36
N LEU A 138 -42.01 7.66 9.07
CA LEU A 138 -41.13 8.53 9.88
C LEU A 138 -40.99 9.95 9.30
N PHE A 139 -40.93 10.06 7.98
CA PHE A 139 -40.91 11.36 7.29
C PHE A 139 -42.24 12.09 7.39
N ALA A 140 -42.17 13.42 7.50
CA ALA A 140 -43.34 14.26 7.35
C ALA A 140 -43.83 14.18 5.89
N PRO A 141 -45.15 14.06 5.65
CA PRO A 141 -45.69 14.02 4.30
C PRO A 141 -45.41 15.35 3.59
N ALA A 142 -44.90 15.25 2.36
CA ALA A 142 -44.70 16.39 1.47
C ALA A 142 -45.64 16.29 0.27
N GLU A 143 -46.25 17.41 -0.12
CA GLU A 143 -47.17 17.42 -1.26
C GLU A 143 -46.47 17.06 -2.57
N ASN A 144 -47.06 16.12 -3.32
CA ASN A 144 -46.61 15.70 -4.63
C ASN A 144 -45.16 15.18 -4.66
N ASP A 145 -44.68 14.53 -3.59
CA ASP A 145 -43.33 13.97 -3.50
C ASP A 145 -43.30 12.48 -3.85
N LYS A 146 -43.68 12.16 -5.10
CA LYS A 146 -43.91 10.78 -5.57
C LYS A 146 -42.64 9.94 -5.70
N ASP A 147 -41.52 10.61 -5.95
CA ASP A 147 -40.22 9.96 -6.20
C ASP A 147 -39.39 9.81 -4.92
N ALA A 148 -39.85 10.39 -3.81
CA ALA A 148 -39.17 10.30 -2.52
C ALA A 148 -39.12 8.86 -2.01
N TYR A 149 -37.95 8.43 -1.57
CA TYR A 149 -37.76 7.14 -0.91
C TYR A 149 -36.82 7.26 0.28
N GLN A 150 -36.81 6.23 1.13
CA GLN A 150 -35.82 6.12 2.19
C GLN A 150 -34.47 5.72 1.61
N ARG A 151 -33.57 6.70 1.46
CA ARG A 151 -32.23 6.53 0.91
C ARG A 151 -31.24 5.97 1.92
N LEU A 152 -31.33 6.43 3.17
CA LEU A 152 -30.37 6.10 4.22
C LEU A 152 -31.08 5.55 5.44
N LEU A 153 -30.41 4.62 6.12
CA LEU A 153 -30.79 4.07 7.41
C LEU A 153 -29.51 3.66 8.14
N ARG A 154 -29.30 4.21 9.33
CA ARG A 154 -28.25 3.78 10.25
C ARG A 154 -28.78 3.68 11.67
N LEU A 155 -28.15 2.80 12.43
CA LEU A 155 -28.43 2.57 13.84
C LEU A 155 -27.09 2.58 14.60
N SER A 156 -27.06 3.23 15.76
CA SER A 156 -25.87 3.23 16.62
C SER A 156 -25.49 1.80 17.00
N ALA A 157 -24.21 1.54 17.28
CA ALA A 157 -23.78 0.22 17.75
C ALA A 157 -24.51 -0.17 19.06
N PRO A 158 -24.83 -1.45 19.27
CA PRO A 158 -25.48 -1.90 20.50
C PRO A 158 -24.47 -1.99 21.66
N PHE A 159 -24.89 -1.54 22.85
CA PHE A 159 -24.14 -1.68 24.09
C PHE A 159 -25.00 -2.40 25.14
N GLY A 160 -24.97 -3.73 25.11
CA GLY A 160 -25.83 -4.56 25.96
C GLY A 160 -27.31 -4.33 25.63
N GLU A 161 -28.12 -4.04 26.64
CA GLU A 161 -29.57 -3.78 26.48
C GLU A 161 -29.91 -2.28 26.37
N LYS A 162 -28.89 -1.41 26.24
CA LYS A 162 -29.08 0.04 26.12
C LYS A 162 -29.87 0.39 24.85
N HIS A 163 -30.51 1.55 24.90
CA HIS A 163 -31.21 2.14 23.76
C HIS A 163 -30.23 2.42 22.61
N GLN A 164 -30.69 2.21 21.38
CA GLN A 164 -29.97 2.59 20.17
C GLN A 164 -30.72 3.73 19.50
N LEU A 165 -29.98 4.73 19.05
CA LEU A 165 -30.51 5.79 18.20
C LEU A 165 -30.31 5.39 16.75
N GLY A 166 -31.36 5.53 15.95
CA GLY A 166 -31.31 5.41 14.50
C GLY A 166 -31.69 6.70 13.81
N ALA A 167 -31.26 6.81 12.55
CA ALA A 167 -31.57 7.91 11.67
C ALA A 167 -31.90 7.36 10.28
N VAL A 168 -32.95 7.91 9.67
CA VAL A 168 -33.31 7.69 8.27
C VAL A 168 -33.27 9.02 7.52
N ALA A 169 -32.93 8.99 6.24
CA ALA A 169 -32.98 10.18 5.39
C ALA A 169 -33.68 9.90 4.06
N THR A 170 -34.35 10.93 3.55
CA THR A 170 -34.98 10.91 2.24
C THR A 170 -33.94 10.98 1.12
N GLY A 171 -34.28 10.44 -0.04
CA GLY A 171 -33.61 10.70 -1.31
C GLY A 171 -34.62 11.01 -2.40
N LEU A 172 -34.23 11.85 -3.36
CA LEU A 172 -35.11 12.39 -4.41
C LEU A 172 -36.35 13.13 -3.89
N ALA A 173 -36.37 13.48 -2.60
CA ALA A 173 -37.45 14.25 -2.01
C ALA A 173 -37.32 15.73 -2.37
N LYS A 174 -38.46 16.39 -2.58
CA LYS A 174 -38.50 17.86 -2.79
C LYS A 174 -38.01 18.62 -1.56
N GLN A 175 -38.38 18.15 -0.36
CA GLN A 175 -37.87 18.63 0.91
C GLN A 175 -37.06 17.51 1.57
N SER A 176 -35.75 17.70 1.68
CA SER A 176 -34.87 16.71 2.28
C SER A 176 -35.04 16.66 3.80
N GLN A 177 -35.19 15.46 4.35
CA GLN A 177 -35.46 15.25 5.77
C GLN A 177 -34.56 14.16 6.35
N ILE A 178 -34.15 14.34 7.61
CA ILE A 178 -33.55 13.30 8.44
C ILE A 178 -34.46 13.06 9.64
N SER A 179 -35.08 11.89 9.74
CA SER A 179 -35.89 11.52 10.89
C SER A 179 -35.09 10.64 11.85
N LEU A 180 -35.12 11.02 13.12
CA LEU A 180 -34.44 10.34 14.22
C LEU A 180 -35.44 9.46 14.96
N PHE A 181 -35.00 8.28 15.36
CA PHE A 181 -35.82 7.35 16.12
C PHE A 181 -34.99 6.55 17.12
N GLU A 182 -35.64 6.01 18.14
CA GLU A 182 -35.02 5.24 19.21
C GLU A 182 -35.67 3.85 19.29
N VAL A 183 -34.84 2.85 19.52
CA VAL A 183 -35.24 1.45 19.67
C VAL A 183 -34.49 0.81 20.83
N SER A 184 -35.11 -0.16 21.50
CA SER A 184 -34.46 -0.91 22.58
C SER A 184 -34.94 -2.36 22.61
N ALA A 185 -34.19 -3.22 23.31
CA ALA A 185 -34.59 -4.61 23.52
C ALA A 185 -35.93 -4.69 24.27
N ALA A 186 -36.20 -3.75 25.18
CA ALA A 186 -37.44 -3.69 25.95
C ALA A 186 -38.66 -3.33 25.08
N SER A 187 -38.51 -2.36 24.17
CA SER A 187 -39.60 -1.86 23.32
C SER A 187 -40.03 -2.84 22.23
N GLY A 188 -39.23 -3.88 21.94
CA GLY A 188 -39.54 -4.85 20.90
C GLY A 188 -39.61 -4.19 19.53
N ALA A 189 -40.72 -4.39 18.81
CA ALA A 189 -40.95 -3.79 17.49
C ALA A 189 -41.39 -2.32 17.52
N ALA A 190 -41.57 -1.73 18.71
CA ALA A 190 -41.96 -0.34 18.84
C ALA A 190 -40.78 0.61 18.56
N VAL A 191 -41.03 1.56 17.67
CA VAL A 191 -40.08 2.59 17.22
C VAL A 191 -40.53 3.92 17.81
N LYS A 192 -39.66 4.58 18.59
CA LYS A 192 -39.98 5.85 19.24
C LYS A 192 -39.38 7.02 18.44
N PRO A 193 -40.17 7.89 17.79
CA PRO A 193 -39.64 9.07 17.12
C PRO A 193 -38.91 10.00 18.09
N ARG A 194 -37.81 10.60 17.64
CA ARG A 194 -36.96 11.54 18.39
C ARG A 194 -36.92 12.94 17.78
N GLY A 195 -37.55 13.13 16.62
CA GLY A 195 -37.62 14.38 15.90
C GLY A 195 -37.24 14.20 14.44
N THR A 196 -37.56 15.21 13.63
CA THR A 196 -37.19 15.26 12.21
C THR A 196 -36.48 16.58 11.96
N LEU A 197 -35.36 16.51 11.24
CA LEU A 197 -34.58 17.64 10.80
C LEU A 197 -34.89 17.90 9.33
N GLU A 198 -35.30 19.11 9.02
CA GLU A 198 -35.35 19.59 7.65
C GLU A 198 -33.96 20.07 7.25
N ILE A 199 -33.43 19.52 6.15
CA ILE A 199 -32.09 19.84 5.65
C ILE A 199 -32.21 20.49 4.28
N SER A 200 -31.35 21.48 4.03
CA SER A 200 -31.38 22.28 2.79
C SER A 200 -30.97 21.51 1.54
N ARG A 201 -30.27 20.39 1.71
CA ARG A 201 -29.72 19.55 0.64
C ARG A 201 -29.85 18.09 1.00
N GLU A 202 -29.99 17.22 0.00
CA GLU A 202 -30.06 15.77 0.21
C GLU A 202 -28.81 15.26 0.94
N ALA A 203 -29.02 14.44 1.98
CA ALA A 203 -27.92 13.79 2.68
C ALA A 203 -27.30 12.71 1.78
N MET A 204 -26.02 12.88 1.45
CA MET A 204 -25.27 11.93 0.63
C MET A 204 -25.05 10.61 1.36
N ASP A 205 -24.71 10.69 2.66
CA ASP A 205 -24.62 9.58 3.61
C ASP A 205 -24.74 10.12 5.04
N LEU A 206 -25.00 9.22 5.99
CA LEU A 206 -25.06 9.52 7.41
C LEU A 206 -24.51 8.35 8.24
N ASP A 207 -24.18 8.61 9.50
CA ASP A 207 -23.85 7.58 10.48
C ASP A 207 -24.23 8.02 11.90
N VAL A 208 -24.33 7.06 12.81
CA VAL A 208 -24.76 7.30 14.21
C VAL A 208 -23.83 6.61 15.18
N ILE A 209 -23.38 7.33 16.20
CA ILE A 209 -22.57 6.78 17.30
C ILE A 209 -23.17 7.15 18.66
N GLN A 210 -23.10 6.22 19.62
CA GLN A 210 -23.45 6.50 21.01
C GLN A 210 -22.21 7.04 21.74
N THR A 211 -22.34 8.17 22.43
CA THR A 211 -21.25 8.88 23.12
C THR A 211 -21.34 8.78 24.65
N GLY A 212 -22.46 8.28 25.16
CA GLY A 212 -22.76 8.10 26.57
C GLY A 212 -24.09 7.34 26.73
N ASP A 213 -24.59 7.19 27.94
CA ASP A 213 -25.73 6.30 28.21
C ASP A 213 -27.02 6.68 27.46
N GLU A 214 -27.35 7.96 27.41
CA GLU A 214 -28.49 8.51 26.69
C GLU A 214 -28.06 9.67 25.76
N THR A 215 -26.80 9.66 25.35
CA THR A 215 -26.23 10.67 24.46
C THR A 215 -25.68 10.02 23.20
N PHE A 216 -26.05 10.59 22.07
CA PHE A 216 -25.71 10.11 20.75
C PHE A 216 -25.26 11.28 19.90
N GLN A 217 -24.53 10.94 18.85
CA GLN A 217 -24.13 11.89 17.83
C GLN A 217 -24.48 11.30 16.47
N VAL A 218 -25.15 12.09 15.66
CA VAL A 218 -25.48 11.78 14.26
C VAL A 218 -24.60 12.67 13.39
N ALA A 219 -23.90 12.08 12.44
CA ALA A 219 -23.22 12.84 11.40
C ALA A 219 -23.89 12.57 10.05
N PHE A 220 -24.00 13.60 9.22
CA PHE A 220 -24.40 13.47 7.83
C PHE A 220 -23.60 14.44 6.98
N CYS A 221 -23.45 14.12 5.69
CA CYS A 221 -22.78 15.01 4.75
C CYS A 221 -23.67 15.29 3.54
N ASP A 222 -23.60 16.51 3.00
CA ASP A 222 -24.00 16.78 1.62
C ASP A 222 -22.80 16.50 0.70
N GLU A 223 -22.71 17.11 -0.49
CA GLU A 223 -21.56 16.94 -1.39
C GLU A 223 -20.24 17.57 -0.87
N ARG A 224 -20.29 18.60 -0.01
CA ARG A 224 -19.11 19.40 0.39
C ARG A 224 -18.93 19.55 1.90
N ASP A 225 -20.02 19.56 2.64
CA ASP A 225 -20.13 19.90 4.04
C ASP A 225 -20.54 18.68 4.85
N LEU A 226 -19.89 18.52 6.00
CA LEU A 226 -20.16 17.50 7.00
C LEU A 226 -20.75 18.19 8.22
N PHE A 227 -21.90 17.68 8.66
CA PHE A 227 -22.66 18.20 9.79
C PHE A 227 -22.73 17.19 10.92
N VAL A 228 -22.88 17.69 12.14
CA VAL A 228 -23.04 16.90 13.35
C VAL A 228 -24.28 17.37 14.10
N VAL A 229 -25.07 16.43 14.60
CA VAL A 229 -26.23 16.65 15.45
C VAL A 229 -26.01 15.87 16.74
N ASN A 230 -26.07 16.55 17.88
CA ASN A 230 -26.01 15.93 19.18
C ASN A 230 -27.42 15.62 19.67
N VAL A 231 -27.64 14.40 20.12
CA VAL A 231 -28.96 13.93 20.56
C VAL A 231 -28.83 13.45 21.99
N THR A 232 -29.64 14.03 22.88
CA THR A 232 -29.77 13.61 24.27
C THR A 232 -31.16 13.04 24.52
N LYS A 233 -31.43 12.61 25.75
CA LYS A 233 -32.77 12.16 26.19
C LYS A 233 -33.87 13.19 25.93
N ASN A 234 -33.57 14.48 26.01
CA ASN A 234 -34.58 15.55 25.99
C ASN A 234 -34.39 16.57 24.86
N SER A 235 -33.25 16.55 24.17
CA SER A 235 -32.94 17.56 23.14
C SER A 235 -32.28 16.95 21.92
N VAL A 236 -32.50 17.61 20.79
CA VAL A 236 -31.77 17.44 19.54
C VAL A 236 -31.13 18.79 19.24
N ASP A 237 -29.80 18.83 19.20
CA ASP A 237 -28.99 20.04 19.03
C ASP A 237 -28.15 19.94 17.75
N GLY A 238 -28.39 20.86 16.81
CA GLY A 238 -27.79 20.86 15.47
C GLY A 238 -28.84 21.04 14.37
N PRO A 239 -28.45 20.98 13.09
CA PRO A 239 -27.14 20.55 12.59
C PRO A 239 -26.04 21.61 12.73
N HIS A 240 -24.89 21.19 13.27
CA HIS A 240 -23.68 22.00 13.39
C HIS A 240 -22.71 21.67 12.26
N LEU A 241 -22.22 22.68 11.54
CA LEU A 241 -21.21 22.47 10.50
C LEU A 241 -19.88 22.03 11.14
N ALA A 242 -19.49 20.77 10.88
CA ALA A 242 -18.31 20.17 11.48
C ALA A 242 -17.07 20.29 10.58
N PHE A 243 -17.22 20.14 9.27
CA PHE A 243 -16.10 20.20 8.32
C PHE A 243 -16.60 20.56 6.91
N THR A 244 -15.81 21.34 6.17
CA THR A 244 -16.05 21.65 4.75
C THR A 244 -14.84 21.18 3.95
N ILE A 245 -15.07 20.44 2.86
CA ILE A 245 -14.01 20.09 1.92
C ILE A 245 -13.51 21.38 1.28
N LYS A 246 -12.22 21.66 1.47
CA LYS A 246 -11.53 22.77 0.81
C LYS A 246 -10.91 22.30 -0.50
N GLU A 247 -10.86 23.22 -1.46
CA GLU A 247 -10.08 23.05 -2.68
C GLU A 247 -8.58 22.98 -2.33
N ASP A 248 -7.86 22.05 -2.96
CA ASP A 248 -6.44 21.79 -2.69
C ASP A 248 -5.47 22.71 -3.46
N GLY A 249 -5.98 23.82 -4.02
CA GLY A 249 -5.20 24.76 -4.83
C GLY A 249 -4.86 24.25 -6.23
N ALA A 250 -5.15 22.98 -6.54
CA ALA A 250 -4.97 22.39 -7.87
C ALA A 250 -6.24 22.45 -8.73
N GLY A 251 -7.26 23.20 -8.31
CA GLY A 251 -8.55 23.26 -9.02
C GLY A 251 -9.45 22.04 -8.79
N VAL A 252 -9.12 21.17 -7.82
CA VAL A 252 -9.83 19.90 -7.61
C VAL A 252 -10.44 19.85 -6.21
N THR A 253 -11.76 19.81 -6.17
CA THR A 253 -12.51 19.67 -4.91
C THR A 253 -13.19 18.30 -4.90
N PRO A 254 -12.78 17.37 -4.02
CA PRO A 254 -13.47 16.10 -3.83
C PRO A 254 -14.92 16.32 -3.38
N ILE A 255 -15.81 15.39 -3.73
CA ILE A 255 -17.19 15.38 -3.23
C ILE A 255 -17.39 14.22 -2.26
N PHE A 256 -18.07 14.45 -1.15
CA PHE A 256 -18.43 13.39 -0.22
C PHE A 256 -19.34 12.36 -0.90
N ARG A 257 -19.07 11.08 -0.61
CA ARG A 257 -19.91 9.97 -1.07
C ARG A 257 -20.42 9.12 0.07
N SER A 258 -19.59 8.88 1.08
CA SER A 258 -19.95 8.04 2.22
C SER A 258 -19.13 8.40 3.45
N ILE A 259 -19.71 8.25 4.64
CA ILE A 259 -19.06 8.54 5.93
C ILE A 259 -19.33 7.43 6.94
N ARG A 260 -18.35 7.12 7.79
CA ARG A 260 -18.51 6.23 8.94
C ARG A 260 -17.76 6.76 10.15
N TYR A 261 -18.36 6.68 11.32
CA TYR A 261 -17.68 6.97 12.57
C TYR A 261 -16.56 5.96 12.82
N LEU A 262 -15.40 6.48 13.26
CA LEU A 262 -14.34 5.70 13.88
C LEU A 262 -14.43 5.82 15.40
N SER A 263 -14.62 7.05 15.87
CA SER A 263 -14.86 7.40 17.27
C SER A 263 -15.71 8.68 17.31
N PRO A 264 -16.19 9.14 18.48
CA PRO A 264 -16.91 10.41 18.58
C PRO A 264 -16.13 11.63 18.04
N ASN A 265 -14.80 11.50 17.92
CA ASN A 265 -13.91 12.57 17.46
C ASN A 265 -13.39 12.37 16.04
N PHE A 266 -13.70 11.24 15.39
CA PHE A 266 -13.13 10.90 14.09
C PHE A 266 -14.16 10.23 13.17
N ILE A 267 -14.21 10.73 11.94
CA ILE A 267 -14.99 10.14 10.84
C ILE A 267 -14.04 9.72 9.72
N MET A 268 -14.29 8.56 9.15
CA MET A 268 -13.72 8.15 7.87
C MET A 268 -14.72 8.51 6.77
N ALA A 269 -14.26 9.25 5.77
CA ALA A 269 -15.06 9.64 4.62
C ALA A 269 -14.45 9.07 3.32
N GLY A 270 -15.30 8.52 2.47
CA GLY A 270 -14.98 8.23 1.07
C GLY A 270 -15.46 9.37 0.19
N CYS A 271 -14.53 9.96 -0.57
CA CYS A 271 -14.82 11.08 -1.47
C CYS A 271 -14.41 10.75 -2.91
N ASN A 272 -15.24 11.15 -3.86
CA ASN A 272 -14.98 11.01 -5.28
C ASN A 272 -14.32 12.27 -5.83
N LEU A 273 -13.30 12.11 -6.66
CA LEU A 273 -12.69 13.24 -7.36
C LEU A 273 -13.53 13.63 -8.59
N PRO A 274 -13.60 14.93 -8.92
CA PRO A 274 -14.22 15.42 -10.15
C PRO A 274 -13.75 14.69 -11.40
N LYS A 275 -14.60 14.68 -12.44
CA LYS A 275 -14.32 14.07 -13.74
C LYS A 275 -13.93 12.57 -13.67
N ARG A 276 -14.36 11.87 -12.61
CA ARG A 276 -14.07 10.44 -12.38
C ARG A 276 -12.56 10.12 -12.39
N THR A 277 -11.76 11.04 -11.85
CA THR A 277 -10.29 10.94 -11.87
C THR A 277 -9.72 10.08 -10.74
N GLY A 278 -10.55 9.68 -9.77
CA GLY A 278 -10.16 8.77 -8.70
C GLY A 278 -11.01 8.93 -7.43
N VAL A 279 -10.61 8.20 -6.39
CA VAL A 279 -11.24 8.21 -5.08
C VAL A 279 -10.19 8.48 -4.00
N VAL A 280 -10.58 9.22 -2.99
CA VAL A 280 -9.77 9.53 -1.81
C VAL A 280 -10.54 9.19 -0.54
N LEU A 281 -9.86 8.57 0.41
CA LEU A 281 -10.30 8.41 1.79
C LEU A 281 -9.76 9.57 2.63
N LEU A 282 -10.61 10.17 3.45
CA LEU A 282 -10.28 11.24 4.38
C LEU A 282 -10.64 10.80 5.80
N GLY A 283 -9.65 10.70 6.68
CA GLY A 283 -9.87 10.64 8.13
C GLY A 283 -10.00 12.06 8.66
N ILE A 284 -11.20 12.45 9.08
CA ILE A 284 -11.54 13.79 9.54
C ILE A 284 -11.65 13.79 11.06
N ARG A 285 -10.94 14.71 11.71
CA ARG A 285 -11.11 15.00 13.13
C ARG A 285 -12.27 15.98 13.30
N LEU A 286 -13.28 15.57 14.07
CA LEU A 286 -14.43 16.37 14.40
C LEU A 286 -14.08 17.47 15.43
N PRO A 287 -14.85 18.57 15.43
CA PRO A 287 -14.65 19.65 16.39
C PRO A 287 -15.01 19.21 17.81
N MET A 288 -14.16 19.55 18.80
CA MET A 288 -14.44 19.29 20.22
C MET A 288 -14.96 20.54 20.95
N LYS A 289 -14.75 21.74 20.38
CA LYS A 289 -15.11 23.06 20.89
C LYS A 289 -15.42 23.97 19.67
N GLU A 290 -15.28 25.28 19.79
CA GLU A 290 -15.49 26.27 18.71
C GLU A 290 -14.52 26.17 17.51
N GLU A 291 -13.54 25.26 17.55
CA GLU A 291 -12.65 25.00 16.41
C GLU A 291 -13.38 24.26 15.28
N LYS A 292 -13.01 24.53 14.02
CA LYS A 292 -13.50 23.73 12.88
C LYS A 292 -12.82 22.36 12.85
N GLY A 293 -13.52 21.35 12.34
CA GLY A 293 -12.92 20.05 12.05
C GLY A 293 -11.74 20.16 11.09
N ARG A 294 -10.84 19.17 11.14
CA ARG A 294 -9.60 19.17 10.34
C ARG A 294 -9.26 17.79 9.80
N LEU A 295 -8.50 17.75 8.71
CA LEU A 295 -8.00 16.51 8.14
C LEU A 295 -6.94 15.90 9.07
N ALA A 296 -7.09 14.61 9.40
CA ALA A 296 -6.17 13.87 10.26
C ALA A 296 -5.38 12.79 9.49
N ALA A 297 -5.99 12.17 8.49
CA ALA A 297 -5.33 11.20 7.61
C ALA A 297 -5.95 11.26 6.21
N SER A 298 -5.19 10.88 5.18
CA SER A 298 -5.75 10.70 3.84
C SER A 298 -5.06 9.58 3.08
N ALA A 299 -5.78 8.93 2.18
CA ALA A 299 -5.21 7.93 1.27
C ALA A 299 -5.95 7.94 -0.07
N LYS A 300 -5.21 7.83 -1.18
CA LYS A 300 -5.79 7.66 -2.50
C LYS A 300 -5.99 6.18 -2.82
N LEU A 301 -7.09 5.85 -3.49
CA LEU A 301 -7.32 4.51 -4.02
C LEU A 301 -6.43 4.23 -5.25
N PRO A 302 -6.28 2.96 -5.67
CA PRO A 302 -5.64 2.64 -6.95
C PRO A 302 -6.26 3.44 -8.10
N LYS A 303 -5.44 3.87 -9.06
CA LYS A 303 -5.89 4.67 -10.22
C LYS A 303 -6.99 4.02 -11.07
N THR A 304 -7.14 2.70 -10.99
CA THR A 304 -8.22 1.97 -11.68
C THR A 304 -9.60 2.26 -11.08
N VAL A 305 -9.66 2.62 -9.80
CA VAL A 305 -10.90 2.96 -9.11
C VAL A 305 -11.20 4.44 -9.32
N THR A 306 -12.03 4.74 -10.32
CA THR A 306 -12.38 6.10 -10.73
C THR A 306 -13.47 6.73 -9.86
N GLN A 307 -14.37 5.91 -9.31
CA GLN A 307 -15.42 6.32 -8.38
C GLN A 307 -15.69 5.21 -7.35
N ALA A 308 -16.04 5.61 -6.13
CA ALA A 308 -16.56 4.74 -5.08
C ALA A 308 -18.08 4.86 -4.99
N THR A 309 -18.74 3.76 -4.65
CA THR A 309 -20.19 3.69 -4.44
C THR A 309 -20.55 3.86 -2.97
N THR A 310 -19.79 3.24 -2.06
CA THR A 310 -20.00 3.31 -0.60
C THR A 310 -18.74 2.83 0.14
N ILE A 311 -18.69 3.08 1.45
CA ILE A 311 -17.70 2.50 2.36
C ILE A 311 -18.36 1.73 3.52
N ALA A 312 -17.66 0.72 4.02
CA ALA A 312 -17.93 0.06 5.29
C ALA A 312 -16.69 0.14 6.18
N VAL A 313 -16.90 0.33 7.48
CA VAL A 313 -15.82 0.43 8.46
C VAL A 313 -16.13 -0.43 9.67
N ARG A 314 -15.11 -1.12 10.20
CA ARG A 314 -15.26 -1.89 11.43
C ARG A 314 -14.06 -1.76 12.34
N ASN A 315 -14.33 -1.55 13.63
CA ASN A 315 -13.36 -1.59 14.70
C ASN A 315 -13.07 -3.04 15.12
N LEU A 316 -11.80 -3.42 15.22
CA LEU A 316 -11.38 -4.76 15.68
C LEU A 316 -11.27 -4.89 17.21
N ASN A 317 -11.33 -3.77 17.93
CA ASN A 317 -11.39 -3.71 19.38
C ASN A 317 -12.40 -2.63 19.79
N PRO A 318 -13.71 -2.89 19.63
CA PRO A 318 -14.76 -1.97 20.05
C PRO A 318 -14.71 -1.74 21.57
N ALA A 319 -15.10 -0.53 21.98
CA ALA A 319 -15.26 -0.19 23.37
C ALA A 319 -16.34 -1.05 24.04
N SER A 320 -16.17 -1.40 25.31
CA SER A 320 -17.14 -2.18 26.08
C SER A 320 -18.34 -1.37 26.54
N THR A 321 -18.17 -0.06 26.68
CA THR A 321 -19.23 0.89 27.06
C THR A 321 -19.15 2.12 26.14
N PRO A 322 -20.25 2.89 26.00
CA PRO A 322 -20.28 4.04 25.08
C PRO A 322 -19.34 5.18 25.47
N ASP A 323 -19.07 5.34 26.77
CA ASP A 323 -18.24 6.38 27.38
C ASP A 323 -16.77 5.98 27.54
N ALA A 324 -16.43 4.70 27.29
CA ALA A 324 -15.07 4.23 27.41
C ALA A 324 -14.17 4.82 26.32
N LYS A 325 -12.99 5.29 26.73
CA LYS A 325 -11.93 5.68 25.80
C LYS A 325 -11.57 4.50 24.90
N LEU A 326 -11.53 4.75 23.60
CA LEU A 326 -11.30 3.71 22.59
C LEU A 326 -9.94 3.02 22.71
N GLY A 327 -8.92 3.75 23.20
CA GLY A 327 -7.56 3.24 23.31
C GLY A 327 -6.91 2.96 21.95
N ASN A 328 -5.89 2.10 21.92
CA ASN A 328 -5.25 1.69 20.68
C ASN A 328 -6.08 0.61 19.97
N THR A 329 -6.48 0.87 18.74
CA THR A 329 -7.23 -0.11 17.94
C THR A 329 -6.98 0.06 16.44
N GLN A 330 -7.21 -1.01 15.68
CA GLN A 330 -7.17 -0.99 14.24
C GLN A 330 -8.60 -1.04 13.69
N PHE A 331 -8.89 -0.17 12.73
CA PHE A 331 -10.09 -0.21 11.92
C PHE A 331 -9.79 -0.80 10.56
N VAL A 332 -10.73 -1.60 10.05
CA VAL A 332 -10.73 -2.06 8.66
C VAL A 332 -11.73 -1.24 7.89
N VAL A 333 -11.31 -0.69 6.75
CA VAL A 333 -12.13 0.12 5.85
C VAL A 333 -12.23 -0.62 4.51
N ALA A 334 -13.45 -0.92 4.08
CA ALA A 334 -13.74 -1.48 2.77
C ALA A 334 -14.38 -0.42 1.89
N VAL A 335 -13.85 -0.25 0.68
CA VAL A 335 -14.35 0.72 -0.31
C VAL A 335 -14.80 -0.03 -1.55
N ALA A 336 -16.08 0.09 -1.89
CA ALA A 336 -16.64 -0.48 -3.10
C ALA A 336 -16.39 0.47 -4.28
N GLY A 337 -15.68 -0.03 -5.30
CA GLY A 337 -15.40 0.70 -6.53
C GLY A 337 -16.48 0.45 -7.59
N GLN A 338 -16.73 1.47 -8.42
CA GLN A 338 -17.60 1.33 -9.59
C GLN A 338 -17.02 0.31 -10.61
N ASP A 339 -15.71 0.08 -10.57
CA ASP A 339 -14.98 -0.92 -11.37
C ASP A 339 -15.17 -2.37 -10.88
N ARG A 340 -16.15 -2.62 -10.01
CA ARG A 340 -16.47 -3.96 -9.45
C ARG A 340 -15.37 -4.50 -8.54
N SER A 341 -14.48 -3.63 -8.05
CA SER A 341 -13.47 -3.96 -7.07
C SER A 341 -13.89 -3.59 -5.65
N VAL A 342 -13.30 -4.25 -4.65
CA VAL A 342 -13.35 -3.82 -3.25
C VAL A 342 -11.92 -3.58 -2.77
N SER A 343 -11.61 -2.31 -2.45
CA SER A 343 -10.30 -1.92 -1.90
C SER A 343 -10.36 -1.91 -0.38
N LEU A 344 -9.44 -2.63 0.25
CA LEU A 344 -9.33 -2.75 1.71
C LEU A 344 -8.17 -1.92 2.23
N PHE A 345 -8.46 -1.17 3.29
CA PHE A 345 -7.50 -0.34 4.02
C PHE A 345 -7.58 -0.68 5.51
N THR A 346 -6.50 -0.39 6.22
CA THR A 346 -6.47 -0.33 7.68
C THR A 346 -6.13 1.08 8.12
N VAL A 347 -6.66 1.50 9.26
CA VAL A 347 -6.22 2.72 9.95
C VAL A 347 -6.06 2.43 11.44
N GLU A 348 -4.99 2.94 12.02
CA GLU A 348 -4.69 2.80 13.44
C GLU A 348 -5.21 4.03 14.18
N HIS A 349 -6.05 3.80 15.18
CA HIS A 349 -6.35 4.79 16.21
C HIS A 349 -5.38 4.59 17.36
N LYS A 350 -4.65 5.65 17.72
CA LYS A 350 -3.71 5.66 18.85
C LYS A 350 -4.17 6.67 19.90
N SER A 351 -4.16 6.25 21.16
CA SER A 351 -4.44 7.12 22.31
C SER A 351 -3.15 7.30 23.10
N LEU A 352 -2.58 8.51 23.03
CA LEU A 352 -1.35 8.90 23.72
C LEU A 352 -1.70 9.95 24.77
N SER A 353 -1.80 9.52 26.03
CA SER A 353 -2.23 10.34 27.17
C SER A 353 -3.63 10.95 26.95
N ASN A 354 -3.70 12.19 26.44
CA ASN A 354 -4.95 12.91 26.14
C ASN A 354 -5.13 13.20 24.64
N LEU A 355 -4.17 12.78 23.81
CA LEU A 355 -4.21 13.01 22.37
C LEU A 355 -4.63 11.72 21.66
N GLU A 356 -5.70 11.82 20.89
CA GLU A 356 -6.11 10.77 19.96
C GLU A 356 -5.63 11.11 18.55
N LEU A 357 -5.07 10.12 17.85
CA LEU A 357 -4.50 10.27 16.52
C LEU A 357 -4.96 9.13 15.60
N LEU A 358 -5.19 9.48 14.34
CA LEU A 358 -5.28 8.50 13.26
C LEU A 358 -3.91 8.38 12.59
N THR A 359 -3.41 7.16 12.48
CA THR A 359 -2.11 6.87 11.87
C THR A 359 -2.22 5.66 10.95
N ASN A 360 -1.23 5.48 10.07
CA ASN A 360 -1.12 4.30 9.20
C ASN A 360 -2.41 3.97 8.43
N LEU A 361 -3.04 4.98 7.81
CA LEU A 361 -4.10 4.75 6.83
C LEU A 361 -3.48 4.12 5.56
N GLU A 362 -3.38 2.80 5.56
CA GLU A 362 -2.61 2.01 4.60
C GLU A 362 -3.51 1.05 3.82
N ARG A 363 -3.24 0.89 2.52
CA ARG A 363 -3.94 -0.08 1.68
C ARG A 363 -3.43 -1.49 1.97
N LEU A 364 -4.34 -2.39 2.36
CA LEU A 364 -4.07 -3.82 2.50
C LEU A 364 -3.98 -4.49 1.12
N THR A 365 -5.08 -4.46 0.38
CA THR A 365 -5.22 -5.12 -0.92
C THR A 365 -6.43 -4.59 -1.68
N THR A 366 -6.54 -4.91 -2.97
CA THR A 366 -7.73 -4.63 -3.78
C THR A 366 -8.20 -5.94 -4.41
N LEU A 367 -9.42 -6.35 -4.06
CA LEU A 367 -10.12 -7.50 -4.62
C LEU A 367 -10.74 -7.04 -5.94
N LYS A 368 -10.26 -7.54 -7.07
CA LYS A 368 -10.73 -7.13 -8.40
C LYS A 368 -11.82 -8.07 -8.89
N GLU A 369 -12.74 -7.55 -9.71
CA GLU A 369 -13.79 -8.35 -10.37
C GLU A 369 -14.57 -9.22 -9.37
N VAL A 370 -14.89 -8.67 -8.19
CA VAL A 370 -15.57 -9.43 -7.12
C VAL A 370 -16.94 -9.91 -7.60
N HIS A 371 -17.57 -9.12 -8.46
CA HIS A 371 -18.87 -9.40 -9.04
C HIS A 371 -18.86 -9.24 -10.56
N PRO A 372 -19.77 -9.91 -11.29
CA PRO A 372 -19.90 -9.71 -12.73
C PRO A 372 -20.38 -8.30 -13.09
N LEU A 373 -21.24 -7.70 -12.27
CA LEU A 373 -21.79 -6.34 -12.42
C LEU A 373 -21.48 -5.45 -11.21
N ASN A 374 -21.85 -4.18 -11.28
CA ASN A 374 -21.57 -3.16 -10.27
C ASN A 374 -22.06 -3.56 -8.86
N ILE A 375 -21.23 -3.25 -7.87
CA ILE A 375 -21.51 -3.46 -6.45
C ILE A 375 -22.53 -2.42 -5.97
N THR A 376 -23.61 -2.89 -5.35
CA THR A 376 -24.67 -2.04 -4.79
C THR A 376 -24.41 -1.69 -3.34
N ASN A 377 -23.87 -2.62 -2.55
CA ASN A 377 -23.58 -2.42 -1.13
C ASN A 377 -22.42 -3.31 -0.65
N VAL A 378 -21.78 -2.90 0.44
CA VAL A 378 -20.78 -3.69 1.18
C VAL A 378 -20.98 -3.54 2.68
N ALA A 379 -20.77 -4.62 3.43
CA ALA A 379 -20.83 -4.62 4.88
C ALA A 379 -19.66 -5.41 5.48
N LEU A 380 -19.18 -4.98 6.63
CA LEU A 380 -18.19 -5.70 7.43
C LEU A 380 -18.89 -6.28 8.66
N SER A 381 -18.67 -7.56 8.97
CA SER A 381 -19.28 -8.18 10.15
C SER A 381 -18.86 -7.48 11.42
N HIS A 382 -19.69 -7.54 12.45
CA HIS A 382 -19.29 -7.11 13.78
C HIS A 382 -18.20 -8.04 14.31
N PHE A 383 -17.31 -7.51 15.16
CA PHE A 383 -16.26 -8.30 15.78
C PHE A 383 -16.20 -7.97 17.26
N ILE A 384 -16.48 -8.98 18.08
CA ILE A 384 -16.32 -8.93 19.53
C ILE A 384 -15.12 -9.81 19.87
N PRO A 385 -14.01 -9.24 20.37
CA PRO A 385 -12.84 -10.00 20.75
C PRO A 385 -13.23 -11.17 21.67
N PRO A 386 -12.90 -12.43 21.31
CA PRO A 386 -13.28 -13.57 22.13
C PRO A 386 -12.46 -13.58 23.42
N LYS A 387 -13.09 -14.03 24.52
CA LYS A 387 -12.44 -14.19 25.82
C LYS A 387 -11.36 -15.28 25.78
N THR A 388 -11.54 -16.30 24.96
CA THR A 388 -10.61 -17.43 24.78
C THR A 388 -10.09 -17.50 23.35
N THR A 389 -8.85 -17.98 23.17
CA THR A 389 -8.13 -17.93 21.87
C THR A 389 -8.03 -19.26 21.15
N ALA A 390 -8.91 -20.20 21.42
CA ALA A 390 -8.76 -21.56 20.90
C ALA A 390 -8.88 -21.67 19.37
N ARG A 391 -9.48 -20.68 18.69
CA ARG A 391 -9.77 -20.74 17.24
C ARG A 391 -9.31 -19.49 16.49
N PRO A 392 -8.85 -19.62 15.23
CA PRO A 392 -8.62 -18.49 14.34
C PRO A 392 -9.86 -17.60 14.25
N GLN A 393 -9.65 -16.29 14.28
CA GLN A 393 -10.70 -15.29 14.22
C GLN A 393 -10.74 -14.65 12.84
N TYR A 394 -11.93 -14.29 12.38
CA TYR A 394 -12.13 -13.71 11.06
C TYR A 394 -13.07 -12.50 11.13
N LEU A 395 -12.74 -11.48 10.35
CA LEU A 395 -13.65 -10.42 9.97
C LEU A 395 -14.25 -10.79 8.60
N LYS A 396 -15.56 -10.71 8.44
CA LYS A 396 -16.21 -11.03 7.16
C LYS A 396 -16.54 -9.75 6.40
N LEU A 397 -16.22 -9.75 5.12
CA LEU A 397 -16.59 -8.71 4.18
C LEU A 397 -17.65 -9.26 3.24
N ALA A 398 -18.88 -8.79 3.36
CA ALA A 398 -19.96 -9.06 2.43
C ALA A 398 -20.02 -7.97 1.35
N SER A 399 -20.24 -8.36 0.11
CA SER A 399 -20.58 -7.46 -0.99
C SER A 399 -21.71 -8.05 -1.82
N ILE A 400 -22.59 -7.17 -2.30
CA ILE A 400 -23.74 -7.50 -3.14
C ILE A 400 -23.72 -6.71 -4.44
N SER A 401 -24.34 -7.21 -5.50
CA SER A 401 -24.27 -6.57 -6.82
C SER A 401 -25.57 -6.62 -7.60
N MET A 402 -25.60 -5.79 -8.65
CA MET A 402 -26.67 -5.74 -9.66
C MET A 402 -26.87 -7.06 -10.45
N LYS A 403 -26.02 -8.09 -10.24
CA LYS A 403 -26.18 -9.42 -10.84
C LYS A 403 -26.74 -10.47 -9.86
N ASN A 404 -27.45 -10.03 -8.82
CA ASN A 404 -28.07 -10.89 -7.80
C ASN A 404 -27.08 -11.70 -6.95
N THR A 405 -25.78 -11.42 -7.04
CA THR A 405 -24.77 -12.21 -6.34
C THR A 405 -24.44 -11.62 -4.98
N VAL A 406 -24.28 -12.47 -3.99
CA VAL A 406 -23.67 -12.18 -2.68
C VAL A 406 -22.31 -12.85 -2.62
N VAL A 407 -21.27 -12.12 -2.22
CA VAL A 407 -19.93 -12.67 -2.02
C VAL A 407 -19.45 -12.29 -0.63
N VAL A 408 -18.91 -13.27 0.11
CA VAL A 408 -18.35 -13.07 1.45
C VAL A 408 -16.89 -13.49 1.48
N HIS A 409 -16.00 -12.58 1.85
CA HIS A 409 -14.58 -12.86 2.07
C HIS A 409 -14.29 -12.96 3.57
N SER A 410 -13.49 -13.95 3.96
CA SER A 410 -13.06 -14.15 5.35
C SER A 410 -11.65 -13.63 5.58
N ILE A 411 -11.54 -12.47 6.22
CA ILE A 411 -10.27 -11.79 6.50
C ILE A 411 -9.72 -12.29 7.84
N LEU A 412 -8.58 -12.98 7.81
CA LEU A 412 -7.95 -13.53 9.02
C LEU A 412 -7.48 -12.42 9.97
N LEU A 413 -7.81 -12.57 11.26
CA LEU A 413 -7.36 -11.71 12.34
C LEU A 413 -6.31 -12.42 13.20
N LYS A 414 -5.35 -11.66 13.71
CA LYS A 414 -4.32 -12.13 14.65
C LYS A 414 -4.25 -11.21 15.86
N LYS A 415 -3.82 -11.78 16.98
CA LYS A 415 -3.45 -10.98 18.14
C LYS A 415 -2.18 -10.19 17.84
N PHE A 416 -2.24 -8.91 18.10
CA PHE A 416 -1.15 -7.97 18.00
C PHE A 416 -0.81 -7.42 19.38
N THR A 417 0.48 -7.34 19.70
CA THR A 417 0.97 -6.75 20.95
C THR A 417 1.55 -5.38 20.63
N ASP A 418 1.03 -4.34 21.29
CA ASP A 418 1.54 -2.99 21.11
C ASP A 418 2.95 -2.87 21.69
N ARG A 419 3.96 -2.90 20.82
CA ARG A 419 5.38 -2.85 21.20
C ARG A 419 5.82 -1.47 21.69
N GLU A 420 5.08 -0.44 21.34
CA GLU A 420 5.35 0.96 21.69
C GLU A 420 5.08 1.26 23.17
N VAL A 421 4.34 0.38 23.89
CA VAL A 421 4.12 0.52 25.33
C VAL A 421 5.36 -0.01 26.08
N PRO A 422 6.05 0.84 26.87
CA PRO A 422 7.26 0.44 27.61
C PRO A 422 6.98 -0.74 28.54
N LEU A 423 7.85 -1.74 28.54
CA LEU A 423 7.73 -2.88 29.44
C LEU A 423 8.21 -2.45 30.84
N ARG A 424 7.32 -2.39 31.83
CA ARG A 424 7.72 -2.18 33.22
C ARG A 424 8.10 -3.53 33.84
N LYS A 425 9.31 -3.64 34.40
CA LYS A 425 9.78 -4.86 35.08
C LYS A 425 8.87 -5.13 36.29
N GLY A 426 8.21 -6.31 36.32
CA GLY A 426 7.20 -6.66 37.33
C GLY A 426 5.80 -6.09 37.08
N GLY A 427 5.56 -5.41 35.95
CA GLY A 427 4.23 -4.90 35.57
C GLY A 427 3.38 -5.93 34.81
N PRO A 428 2.09 -5.61 34.56
CA PRO A 428 1.21 -6.47 33.77
C PRO A 428 1.73 -6.65 32.34
N PRO A 429 1.39 -7.78 31.68
CA PRO A 429 1.78 -8.01 30.29
C PRO A 429 1.25 -6.91 29.38
N ARG A 430 1.96 -6.67 28.27
CA ARG A 430 1.56 -5.66 27.28
C ARG A 430 0.14 -5.93 26.78
N PRO A 431 -0.67 -4.87 26.56
CA PRO A 431 -2.02 -5.03 26.05
C PRO A 431 -1.98 -5.74 24.69
N GLN A 432 -2.85 -6.75 24.55
CA GLN A 432 -3.06 -7.47 23.32
C GLN A 432 -4.37 -7.01 22.68
N ARG A 433 -4.34 -6.77 21.38
CA ARG A 433 -5.51 -6.39 20.58
C ARG A 433 -5.58 -7.22 19.31
N TYR A 434 -6.67 -7.15 18.57
CA TYR A 434 -6.78 -7.86 17.29
C TYR A 434 -6.43 -6.90 16.14
N ALA A 435 -5.74 -7.44 15.15
CA ALA A 435 -5.40 -6.75 13.92
C ALA A 435 -5.52 -7.72 12.74
N VAL A 436 -5.66 -7.18 11.54
CA VAL A 436 -5.64 -7.97 10.31
C VAL A 436 -4.29 -8.68 10.19
N ALA A 437 -4.34 -9.99 9.91
CA ALA A 437 -3.15 -10.82 9.77
C ALA A 437 -2.32 -10.43 8.54
N LEU A 438 -3.00 -10.11 7.44
CA LEU A 438 -2.39 -9.60 6.22
C LEU A 438 -1.77 -8.24 6.51
N GLN A 439 -0.48 -8.10 6.24
CA GLN A 439 0.21 -6.82 6.39
C GLN A 439 0.13 -6.02 5.08
N PRO A 440 -0.05 -4.69 5.15
CA PRO A 440 0.04 -3.84 3.97
C PRO A 440 1.35 -4.07 3.23
N LYS A 441 1.29 -4.07 1.88
CA LYS A 441 2.51 -4.03 1.06
C LYS A 441 3.15 -2.66 1.22
N ARG A 442 3.90 -2.47 2.30
CA ARG A 442 4.87 -1.39 2.39
C ARG A 442 5.92 -1.70 1.35
N TYR A 443 5.86 -1.01 0.20
CA TYR A 443 7.06 -0.89 -0.63
C TYR A 443 8.10 -0.33 0.30
N GLY A 444 8.99 -1.22 0.74
CA GLY A 444 9.73 -0.98 1.96
C GLY A 444 10.51 0.29 1.76
N THR A 445 10.28 1.28 2.61
CA THR A 445 11.16 2.45 2.70
C THR A 445 12.61 2.00 2.73
N LYS A 446 12.90 0.81 3.30
CA LYS A 446 14.18 0.12 3.20
C LYS A 446 14.59 -0.26 1.78
N ALA A 447 13.76 -0.90 0.95
CA ALA A 447 14.12 -1.25 -0.42
C ALA A 447 14.32 -0.01 -1.30
N THR A 448 13.47 1.01 -1.15
CA THR A 448 13.64 2.29 -1.85
C THR A 448 14.85 3.06 -1.33
N ILE A 449 15.07 3.13 -0.01
CA ILE A 449 16.28 3.73 0.58
C ILE A 449 17.51 2.96 0.11
N THR A 450 17.53 1.62 0.13
CA THR A 450 18.63 0.80 -0.36
C THR A 450 18.88 1.07 -1.85
N LEU A 451 17.84 1.11 -2.69
CA LEU A 451 17.98 1.43 -4.10
C LEU A 451 18.52 2.85 -4.32
N VAL A 452 17.99 3.85 -3.60
CA VAL A 452 18.47 5.23 -3.66
C VAL A 452 19.90 5.34 -3.15
N SER A 453 20.25 4.66 -2.07
CA SER A 453 21.62 4.59 -1.55
C SER A 453 22.57 3.95 -2.56
N ILE A 454 22.16 2.88 -3.25
CA ILE A 454 22.95 2.28 -4.34
C ILE A 454 23.14 3.29 -5.47
N ILE A 455 22.07 3.97 -5.91
CA ILE A 455 22.15 4.99 -6.98
C ILE A 455 23.09 6.14 -6.58
N VAL A 456 22.95 6.66 -5.36
CA VAL A 456 23.82 7.73 -4.83
C VAL A 456 25.27 7.26 -4.76
N LEU A 457 25.52 6.02 -4.35
CA LEU A 457 26.88 5.46 -4.27
C LEU A 457 27.48 5.29 -5.68
N VAL A 458 26.70 4.83 -6.66
CA VAL A 458 27.14 4.76 -8.07
C VAL A 458 27.44 6.15 -8.62
N LEU A 459 26.58 7.14 -8.38
CA LEU A 459 26.82 8.52 -8.81
C LEU A 459 28.06 9.12 -8.13
N ALA A 460 28.30 8.84 -6.85
CA ALA A 460 29.49 9.28 -6.14
C ALA A 460 30.76 8.64 -6.73
N VAL A 461 30.73 7.35 -7.10
CA VAL A 461 31.85 6.67 -7.77
C VAL A 461 32.09 7.27 -9.16
N LEU A 462 31.05 7.49 -9.97
CA LEU A 462 31.19 8.10 -11.30
C LEU A 462 31.71 9.54 -11.22
N PHE A 463 31.24 10.32 -10.24
CA PHE A 463 31.74 11.67 -9.99
C PHE A 463 33.21 11.67 -9.57
N GLN A 464 33.60 10.74 -8.69
CA GLN A 464 34.99 10.56 -8.28
C GLN A 464 35.87 10.16 -9.47
N ILE A 465 35.43 9.22 -10.32
CA ILE A 465 36.14 8.85 -11.55
C ILE A 465 36.27 10.06 -12.50
N GLY A 466 35.21 10.87 -12.63
CA GLY A 466 35.24 12.11 -13.40
C GLY A 466 36.30 13.09 -12.89
N LEU A 467 36.33 13.34 -11.58
CA LEU A 467 37.33 14.22 -10.95
C LEU A 467 38.76 13.67 -11.08
N GLU A 468 38.93 12.34 -10.96
CA GLU A 468 40.22 11.66 -11.18
C GLU A 468 40.68 11.78 -12.64
N SER A 469 39.78 11.58 -13.61
CA SER A 469 40.08 11.72 -15.04
C SER A 469 40.38 13.16 -15.47
N ALA A 470 39.78 14.14 -14.78
CA ALA A 470 40.03 15.57 -14.98
C ALA A 470 41.27 16.07 -14.22
N GLY A 471 41.94 15.21 -13.43
CA GLY A 471 43.15 15.56 -12.69
C GLY A 471 42.95 16.48 -11.48
N VAL A 472 41.70 16.69 -11.04
CA VAL A 472 41.36 17.60 -9.93
C VAL A 472 41.67 16.96 -8.58
N VAL A 473 41.66 15.62 -8.49
CA VAL A 473 41.88 14.86 -7.26
C VAL A 473 42.79 13.66 -7.53
N SER A 474 43.64 13.30 -6.57
CA SER A 474 44.53 12.13 -6.66
C SER A 474 43.76 10.82 -6.89
N PRO A 475 44.20 9.96 -7.82
CA PRO A 475 43.46 8.76 -8.19
C PRO A 475 43.40 7.74 -7.05
N ARG A 476 42.17 7.29 -6.73
CA ARG A 476 41.87 6.25 -5.75
C ARG A 476 41.28 5.00 -6.40
N PHE A 477 40.55 5.13 -7.52
CA PHE A 477 39.89 4.03 -8.21
C PHE A 477 40.55 3.67 -9.54
N LEU A 478 40.98 4.67 -10.30
CA LEU A 478 41.86 4.44 -11.44
C LEU A 478 43.24 4.10 -10.87
N ALA A 479 43.70 2.85 -11.03
CA ALA A 479 45.04 2.49 -10.64
C ALA A 479 46.02 3.52 -11.23
N LYS A 480 47.01 3.96 -10.43
CA LYS A 480 48.17 4.66 -10.99
C LYS A 480 48.77 3.74 -12.04
N THR A 481 48.40 3.91 -13.31
CA THR A 481 49.34 3.65 -14.38
C THR A 481 50.40 4.72 -14.23
N SER A 482 51.31 4.48 -13.30
CA SER A 482 52.57 5.21 -13.26
C SER A 482 53.12 5.15 -14.68
N PRO A 483 53.60 6.27 -15.26
CA PRO A 483 54.47 6.16 -16.41
C PRO A 483 55.67 5.33 -15.91
N LEU A 484 55.76 4.07 -16.32
CA LEU A 484 56.93 3.24 -16.10
C LEU A 484 58.05 3.81 -16.97
N ALA A 485 58.69 4.83 -16.43
CA ALA A 485 59.97 5.34 -16.87
C ALA A 485 60.85 5.49 -15.63
N ASN A 486 61.18 4.35 -15.01
CA ASN A 486 62.43 4.23 -14.26
C ASN A 486 63.50 3.85 -15.29
N PRO A 487 64.54 4.67 -15.53
CA PRO A 487 65.54 4.40 -16.58
C PRO A 487 66.45 3.19 -16.30
N ASN A 488 66.39 2.58 -15.11
CA ASN A 488 67.44 1.68 -14.62
C ASN A 488 66.94 0.27 -14.23
N THR A 489 65.85 -0.23 -14.82
CA THR A 489 65.53 -1.67 -14.74
C THR A 489 66.06 -2.37 -15.99
N PRO A 490 67.02 -3.30 -15.86
CA PRO A 490 67.62 -3.95 -17.02
C PRO A 490 66.57 -4.78 -17.77
N ASN A 491 66.38 -4.48 -19.06
CA ASN A 491 65.57 -5.28 -19.98
C ASN A 491 66.20 -6.69 -20.13
N GLU A 492 65.40 -7.70 -20.48
CA GLU A 492 65.87 -9.09 -20.73
C GLU A 492 67.10 -9.19 -21.67
N PHE A 493 67.28 -8.19 -22.56
CA PHE A 493 68.47 -8.04 -23.39
C PHE A 493 69.77 -7.94 -22.56
N LEU A 494 69.77 -7.14 -21.49
CA LEU A 494 70.94 -6.92 -20.64
C LEU A 494 71.25 -8.14 -19.76
N SER A 495 70.24 -8.86 -19.27
CA SER A 495 70.49 -10.09 -18.49
C SER A 495 71.12 -11.21 -19.32
N THR A 496 70.94 -11.20 -20.64
CA THR A 496 71.52 -12.20 -21.54
C THR A 496 72.96 -11.83 -21.95
N LEU A 497 73.29 -10.54 -21.95
CA LEU A 497 74.63 -10.03 -22.29
C LEU A 497 75.56 -9.94 -21.08
N ILE A 498 74.99 -9.67 -19.91
CA ILE A 498 75.68 -9.51 -18.62
C ILE A 498 75.47 -10.79 -17.83
N GLY A 499 76.26 -11.84 -18.08
CA GLY A 499 76.33 -12.97 -17.15
C GLY A 499 76.68 -12.45 -15.75
N GLU A 500 76.08 -13.01 -14.68
CA GLU A 500 76.10 -12.55 -13.27
C GLU A 500 77.20 -11.53 -12.88
N VAL A 501 77.06 -10.28 -13.30
CA VAL A 501 77.83 -9.16 -12.76
C VAL A 501 76.90 -8.40 -11.83
N HIS A 502 77.19 -8.47 -10.53
CA HIS A 502 76.54 -7.65 -9.52
C HIS A 502 76.96 -6.19 -9.74
N ALA A 503 76.23 -5.47 -10.60
CA ALA A 503 76.39 -4.03 -10.72
C ALA A 503 75.78 -3.36 -9.47
N LEU A 504 76.61 -2.63 -8.72
CA LEU A 504 76.14 -1.73 -7.67
C LEU A 504 75.26 -0.65 -8.32
N GLN A 505 74.14 -0.38 -7.66
CA GLN A 505 73.06 0.47 -8.15
C GLN A 505 73.57 1.90 -8.42
N GLY A 506 73.84 2.27 -9.68
CA GLY A 506 74.15 3.67 -10.04
C GLY A 506 75.08 3.92 -11.23
N ASP A 507 75.88 2.94 -11.67
CA ASP A 507 76.94 3.23 -12.65
C ASP A 507 76.54 2.88 -14.11
N PRO A 508 76.97 3.67 -15.13
CA PRO A 508 76.64 3.44 -16.53
C PRO A 508 77.38 2.20 -17.09
N ILE A 509 76.66 1.36 -17.84
CA ILE A 509 77.18 0.10 -18.42
C ILE A 509 77.63 0.35 -19.86
N VAL A 510 78.81 -0.16 -20.23
CA VAL A 510 79.40 -0.07 -21.58
C VAL A 510 79.50 -1.46 -22.24
N ILE A 511 79.05 -1.59 -23.49
CA ILE A 511 79.23 -2.81 -24.30
C ILE A 511 80.46 -2.66 -25.22
N ARG A 512 81.32 -3.69 -25.26
CA ARG A 512 82.52 -3.75 -26.12
C ARG A 512 82.68 -5.09 -26.83
N GLU A 513 83.34 -5.06 -27.98
CA GLU A 513 83.76 -6.24 -28.75
C GLU A 513 85.17 -6.64 -28.33
N ASP A 514 85.36 -7.90 -27.92
CA ASP A 514 86.69 -8.44 -27.64
C ASP A 514 87.39 -8.80 -28.96
N ALA A 515 88.65 -8.36 -29.11
CA ALA A 515 89.50 -8.78 -30.20
C ALA A 515 89.94 -10.23 -29.99
N VAL A 516 89.14 -11.18 -30.48
CA VAL A 516 89.53 -12.59 -30.51
C VAL A 516 90.63 -12.76 -31.57
N THR A 517 91.82 -13.17 -31.14
CA THR A 517 92.88 -13.57 -32.07
C THR A 517 92.54 -14.97 -32.59
N PRO A 518 92.39 -15.20 -33.91
CA PRO A 518 91.95 -16.49 -34.43
C PRO A 518 93.05 -17.55 -34.23
N THR A 519 92.72 -18.65 -33.55
CA THR A 519 93.62 -19.80 -33.38
C THR A 519 93.48 -20.84 -34.51
N HIS A 520 92.50 -20.72 -35.42
CA HIS A 520 92.34 -21.60 -36.59
C HIS A 520 91.92 -20.83 -37.87
N PRO A 521 92.38 -21.22 -39.08
CA PRO A 521 92.19 -20.41 -40.31
C PRO A 521 90.83 -20.55 -41.01
N GLU A 522 89.88 -21.36 -40.53
CA GLU A 522 88.62 -21.64 -41.25
C GLU A 522 87.34 -21.51 -40.39
N GLU A 523 87.31 -20.56 -39.43
CA GLU A 523 86.06 -20.15 -38.79
C GLU A 523 85.87 -18.63 -38.89
N ASN A 524 84.70 -18.20 -39.37
CA ASN A 524 84.30 -16.79 -39.26
C ASN A 524 84.24 -16.44 -37.77
N PRO A 525 85.01 -15.45 -37.27
CA PRO A 525 85.01 -15.13 -35.85
C PRO A 525 83.64 -14.60 -35.46
N VAL A 526 82.95 -15.33 -34.58
CA VAL A 526 81.73 -14.85 -33.93
C VAL A 526 82.15 -13.74 -32.96
N PRO A 527 81.67 -12.50 -33.12
CA PRO A 527 82.06 -11.42 -32.22
C PRO A 527 81.55 -11.71 -30.80
N ARG A 528 82.46 -11.74 -29.83
CA ARG A 528 82.12 -11.83 -28.40
C ARG A 528 82.04 -10.43 -27.82
N PHE A 529 81.03 -10.21 -27.00
CA PHE A 529 80.78 -8.93 -26.35
C PHE A 529 80.94 -9.05 -24.83
N GLN A 530 81.62 -8.10 -24.21
CA GLN A 530 81.67 -7.97 -22.76
C GLN A 530 81.01 -6.66 -22.35
N ALA A 531 80.19 -6.72 -21.30
CA ALA A 531 79.60 -5.58 -20.65
C ALA A 531 80.36 -5.31 -19.34
N ALA A 532 80.84 -4.08 -19.18
CA ALA A 532 81.55 -3.64 -17.98
C ALA A 532 81.01 -2.28 -17.49
N VAL A 533 81.23 -1.98 -16.21
CA VAL A 533 80.98 -0.64 -15.67
C VAL A 533 81.94 0.35 -16.34
N HIS A 534 81.43 1.54 -16.73
CA HIS A 534 82.24 2.54 -17.42
C HIS A 534 83.37 3.07 -16.53
N ASP A 535 84.62 2.91 -16.98
CA ASP A 535 85.79 3.60 -16.44
C ASP A 535 86.53 4.30 -17.59
N GLU A 536 86.43 5.63 -17.66
CA GLU A 536 86.99 6.44 -18.76
C GLU A 536 88.52 6.33 -18.82
N ALA A 537 89.20 6.14 -17.68
CA ALA A 537 90.66 6.09 -17.59
C ALA A 537 91.25 4.77 -18.13
N VAL A 538 90.50 3.67 -18.04
CA VAL A 538 90.95 2.35 -18.49
C VAL A 538 90.52 2.07 -19.93
N TYR A 539 89.41 2.67 -20.37
CA TYR A 539 88.66 2.17 -21.51
C TYR A 539 88.43 3.20 -22.64
N GLY A 540 88.66 4.51 -22.45
CA GLY A 540 88.45 5.53 -23.49
C GLY A 540 86.96 5.90 -23.71
N PRO A 541 86.65 6.84 -24.64
CA PRO A 541 85.33 7.45 -24.75
C PRO A 541 84.25 6.43 -25.15
N ALA A 542 83.11 6.48 -24.46
CA ALA A 542 81.92 5.68 -24.77
C ALA A 542 80.73 6.61 -25.02
N VAL A 543 79.94 6.31 -26.05
CA VAL A 543 78.90 7.21 -26.57
C VAL A 543 77.53 6.54 -26.46
N SER A 544 76.50 7.34 -26.14
CA SER A 544 75.11 6.87 -26.09
C SER A 544 74.63 6.40 -27.47
N TRP A 545 73.68 5.46 -27.49
CA TRP A 545 73.04 5.02 -28.74
C TRP A 545 72.55 6.19 -29.59
N ASP A 546 71.92 7.20 -28.99
CA ASP A 546 71.31 8.31 -29.74
C ASP A 546 72.37 9.15 -30.49
N ASP A 547 73.58 9.26 -29.93
CA ASP A 547 74.68 10.08 -30.44
C ASP A 547 75.59 9.34 -31.45
N LEU A 548 75.35 8.04 -31.70
CA LEU A 548 76.07 7.28 -32.74
C LEU A 548 75.60 7.66 -34.16
N SER A 549 76.54 7.70 -35.10
CA SER A 549 76.22 7.90 -36.52
C SER A 549 75.37 6.75 -37.09
N ALA A 550 74.61 7.03 -38.17
CA ALA A 550 73.76 6.02 -38.81
C ALA A 550 74.55 4.79 -39.33
N GLN A 551 75.81 4.98 -39.74
CA GLN A 551 76.70 3.89 -40.16
C GLN A 551 77.13 3.02 -38.97
N GLN A 552 77.47 3.61 -37.83
CA GLN A 552 77.81 2.88 -36.61
C GLN A 552 76.61 2.13 -36.03
N LYS A 553 75.43 2.74 -36.03
CA LYS A 553 74.17 2.07 -35.61
C LYS A 553 73.87 0.83 -36.45
N LYS A 554 74.11 0.89 -37.76
CA LYS A 554 73.92 -0.26 -38.66
C LYS A 554 74.91 -1.39 -38.38
N LEU A 555 76.18 -1.05 -38.16
CA LEU A 555 77.24 -2.03 -37.83
C LEU A 555 76.98 -2.73 -36.49
N TRP A 556 76.60 -1.98 -35.45
CA TRP A 556 76.26 -2.55 -34.15
C TRP A 556 75.06 -3.50 -34.22
N LYS A 557 73.99 -3.13 -34.96
CA LYS A 557 72.83 -4.02 -35.18
C LYS A 557 73.22 -5.32 -35.88
N GLU A 558 74.06 -5.22 -36.92
CA GLU A 558 74.49 -6.40 -37.66
C GLU A 558 75.34 -7.34 -36.80
N LYS A 559 76.28 -6.79 -36.02
CA LYS A 559 77.15 -7.60 -35.16
C LYS A 559 76.41 -8.22 -33.97
N LEU A 560 75.52 -7.47 -33.32
CA LEU A 560 74.69 -7.98 -32.22
C LEU A 560 73.68 -9.03 -32.70
N SER A 561 73.17 -8.89 -33.92
CA SER A 561 72.34 -9.93 -34.57
C SER A 561 73.14 -11.19 -34.88
N LYS A 562 74.35 -11.06 -35.44
CA LYS A 562 75.24 -12.19 -35.73
C LYS A 562 75.68 -12.95 -34.48
N ALA A 563 75.84 -12.28 -33.35
CA ALA A 563 76.15 -12.91 -32.07
C ALA A 563 74.92 -13.50 -31.34
N GLY A 564 73.72 -13.38 -31.93
CA GLY A 564 72.49 -13.93 -31.37
C GLY A 564 71.91 -13.14 -30.18
N HIS A 565 72.46 -11.96 -29.89
CA HIS A 565 72.03 -11.14 -28.74
C HIS A 565 70.88 -10.17 -29.08
N TRP A 566 70.63 -9.87 -30.37
CA TRP A 566 69.58 -8.94 -30.80
C TRP A 566 68.83 -9.40 -32.05
N THR A 567 67.51 -9.15 -32.13
CA THR A 567 66.69 -9.41 -33.33
C THR A 567 65.86 -8.17 -33.70
N GLN A 568 65.45 -8.03 -34.98
CA GLN A 568 64.68 -6.87 -35.46
C GLN A 568 63.37 -6.65 -34.69
N ASN A 569 62.75 -7.71 -34.15
CA ASN A 569 61.49 -7.63 -33.39
C ASN A 569 61.66 -6.97 -32.01
N MET A 570 62.88 -6.85 -31.48
CA MET A 570 63.15 -6.24 -30.17
C MET A 570 63.14 -4.70 -30.21
N GLY A 571 63.24 -4.10 -31.41
CA GLY A 571 63.29 -2.65 -31.58
C GLY A 571 64.62 -2.03 -31.10
N GLU A 572 64.72 -0.70 -31.22
CA GLU A 572 65.90 0.09 -30.79
C GLU A 572 65.79 0.60 -29.35
N SER A 573 64.61 0.49 -28.74
CA SER A 573 64.37 0.93 -27.35
C SER A 573 65.20 0.17 -26.33
N VAL A 574 65.68 -1.03 -26.66
CA VAL A 574 66.56 -1.84 -25.81
C VAL A 574 67.96 -1.23 -25.61
N PHE A 575 68.38 -0.30 -26.48
CA PHE A 575 69.69 0.35 -26.40
C PHE A 575 69.70 1.64 -25.58
N LYS A 576 68.53 2.09 -25.09
CA LYS A 576 68.43 3.29 -24.25
C LYS A 576 69.07 3.03 -22.88
N GLY A 577 69.99 3.92 -22.47
CA GLY A 577 70.72 3.82 -21.20
C GLY A 577 72.01 2.99 -21.26
N ILE A 578 72.41 2.50 -22.44
CA ILE A 578 73.65 1.74 -22.65
C ILE A 578 74.66 2.62 -23.41
N LEU A 579 75.92 2.59 -22.97
CA LEU A 579 77.03 3.24 -23.67
C LEU A 579 77.74 2.24 -24.59
N PHE A 580 78.13 2.68 -25.78
CA PHE A 580 78.85 1.87 -26.75
C PHE A 580 80.29 2.38 -26.88
N GLY A 581 81.25 1.47 -26.69
CA GLY A 581 82.67 1.79 -26.92
C GLY A 581 83.00 1.91 -28.41
N GLU A 582 84.11 2.57 -28.73
CA GLU A 582 84.61 2.63 -30.10
C GLU A 582 84.85 1.21 -30.66
N LEU A 583 84.31 0.94 -31.85
CA LEU A 583 84.55 -0.31 -32.56
C LEU A 583 86.03 -0.37 -32.97
N ALA A 584 86.79 -1.30 -32.38
CA ALA A 584 88.22 -1.51 -32.64
C ALA A 584 88.57 -1.86 -34.11
N GLY A 585 87.57 -1.96 -35.00
CA GLY A 585 87.74 -2.21 -36.43
C GLY A 585 87.56 -1.00 -37.36
N ALA A 586 87.12 0.17 -36.87
CA ALA A 586 86.76 1.30 -37.75
C ALA A 586 87.93 2.25 -38.12
N VAL A 587 89.12 2.08 -37.55
CA VAL A 587 90.29 2.95 -37.80
C VAL A 587 91.27 2.35 -38.84
N ARG A 588 91.01 1.18 -39.43
CA ARG A 588 91.94 0.54 -40.37
C ARG A 588 91.62 0.73 -41.86
N GLN A 589 90.63 1.55 -42.24
CA GLN A 589 90.24 1.78 -43.64
C GLN A 589 90.24 3.26 -44.11
N ALA A 590 90.81 4.18 -43.32
CA ALA A 590 90.99 5.58 -43.73
C ALA A 590 92.47 6.02 -43.89
N VAL A 591 93.43 5.09 -43.78
CA VAL A 591 94.86 5.34 -44.08
C VAL A 591 95.40 4.20 -44.97
N ALA A 592 94.86 4.11 -46.18
CA ALA A 592 95.44 3.38 -47.32
C ALA A 592 94.63 3.74 -48.58
N GLY A 593 94.94 4.88 -49.21
CA GLY A 593 94.23 5.32 -50.41
C GLY A 593 94.57 6.73 -50.89
N GLN A 594 95.84 7.08 -50.97
CA GLN A 594 96.35 8.14 -51.85
C GLN A 594 97.66 7.66 -52.48
N VAL A 595 97.58 7.15 -53.72
CA VAL A 595 98.47 7.46 -54.85
C VAL A 595 97.63 7.34 -56.12
#